data_AF-A0A2G6C3M0-F1
#
_entry.id   AF-A0A2G6C3M0-F1
#
_cell.length_a   1.000
_cell.length_b   1.000
_cell.length_c   1.000
_cell.angle_alpha   90.00
_cell.angle_beta   90.00
_cell.angle_gamma   90.00
#
_symmetry.space_group_name_H-M   'P 1'
#
loop_
_entity.id
_entity.type
_entity.pdbx_description
1 polymer ?
#
loop_
_entity_poly.entity_id
_entity_poly.type
_entity_poly.pdbx_seq_one_letter_code
_entity_poly.pdbx_strand_id
1 'polypeptide(L)'
;MGARYAKTLNSYGVLFVMEANDDVLQYGFTLVSNGLTASADAVPTGQWPKAGGVFSNDGDGHLLAPVDKTLDSGCMDGRPCCGRRVLRAKVAGGDVCAVAAAMIGMGQAGPTSNATFEQAIDLLEQYEINYGGHRDEAHEKDPVLAGCGAIDKMPKALQAIVDNAQAISRLANALCPDSEALVAQAIDNFTKQVADASFTAEHNGRVVVDTEERSGKRVPVLGGGHAEAHILVNTIQGYTVDQSAAEQKLDGRQVFVVDAWRMDEVCERLYGAGTQQAAEAYVSMVVYVLAVAAVLAPQLPVWLISGSAVRHSSEDAAGVLQAAA
;
A
#
# COMPACT_ATOMS: atom_id res chain seq x y z
N MET A 1 24.87 -4.83 39.11
CA MET A 1 25.34 -3.56 38.52
C MET A 1 26.09 -3.93 37.25
N GLY A 2 25.77 -3.54 36.02
CA GLY A 2 24.71 -2.74 35.44
C GLY A 2 24.87 -2.91 33.92
N ALA A 3 23.75 -3.05 33.20
CA ALA A 3 23.72 -3.32 31.77
C ALA A 3 24.25 -2.17 30.92
N ARG A 4 24.79 -2.49 29.73
CA ARG A 4 24.69 -1.66 28.52
C ARG A 4 24.55 -2.58 27.31
N TYR A 5 23.32 -2.78 26.85
CA TYR A 5 23.05 -3.22 25.48
C TYR A 5 22.96 -1.96 24.61
N ALA A 6 23.86 -1.84 23.64
CA ALA A 6 23.68 -0.99 22.48
C ALA A 6 23.67 -1.93 21.27
N LYS A 7 22.49 -2.17 20.69
CA LYS A 7 22.37 -2.86 19.41
C LYS A 7 22.22 -1.77 18.35
N THR A 8 23.30 -1.54 17.62
CA THR A 8 23.35 -0.71 16.43
C THR A 8 22.41 -1.33 15.39
N LEU A 9 21.37 -0.58 15.00
CA LEU A 9 20.55 -0.88 13.83
C LEU A 9 21.40 -0.61 12.59
N ASN A 10 22.00 -1.65 12.03
CA ASN A 10 22.57 -1.55 10.70
C ASN A 10 21.43 -1.60 9.69
N SER A 11 21.16 -0.41 9.15
CA SER A 11 20.68 -0.13 7.80
C SER A 11 20.97 -1.24 6.78
N TYR A 12 19.93 -1.89 6.29
CA TYR A 12 19.99 -2.64 5.04
C TYR A 12 18.88 -2.15 4.14
N GLY A 13 19.23 -1.30 3.18
CA GLY A 13 18.38 -1.03 2.03
C GLY A 13 18.37 -2.27 1.15
N VAL A 14 17.19 -2.81 0.87
CA VAL A 14 17.04 -3.83 -0.16
C VAL A 14 17.08 -3.12 -1.50
N LEU A 15 18.16 -3.35 -2.24
CA LEU A 15 18.40 -2.85 -3.58
C LEU A 15 17.87 -3.89 -4.58
N PHE A 16 16.80 -3.55 -5.30
CA PHE A 16 16.28 -4.34 -6.41
C PHE A 16 16.72 -3.70 -7.74
N VAL A 17 17.70 -4.29 -8.42
CA VAL A 17 18.14 -3.84 -9.75
C VAL A 17 17.72 -4.90 -10.76
N MET A 18 17.00 -4.50 -11.80
CA MET A 18 16.79 -5.27 -13.02
C MET A 18 17.16 -4.37 -14.20
N GLU A 19 18.21 -4.74 -14.94
CA GLU A 19 18.46 -4.19 -16.28
C GLU A 19 17.87 -5.16 -17.31
N ALA A 20 17.11 -4.60 -18.26
CA ALA A 20 16.66 -5.33 -19.44
C ALA A 20 17.68 -5.11 -20.56
N ASN A 21 18.21 -6.19 -21.13
CA ASN A 21 18.80 -6.16 -22.47
C ASN A 21 18.11 -7.20 -23.34
N ASP A 22 17.84 -6.76 -24.57
CA ASP A 22 17.16 -7.53 -25.59
C ASP A 22 18.00 -8.76 -26.00
N ASP A 23 17.31 -9.86 -26.23
CA ASP A 23 17.78 -11.18 -26.65
C ASP A 23 18.33 -12.11 -25.54
N VAL A 24 17.56 -13.21 -25.32
CA VAL A 24 17.75 -14.36 -24.42
C VAL A 24 17.12 -14.22 -23.03
N LEU A 25 15.97 -14.89 -22.85
CA LEU A 25 15.25 -15.06 -21.58
C LEU A 25 16.06 -15.91 -20.59
N GLN A 26 16.91 -15.26 -19.79
CA GLN A 26 17.42 -15.79 -18.53
C GLN A 26 16.97 -14.87 -17.40
N TYR A 27 15.95 -15.31 -16.64
CA TYR A 27 15.50 -14.63 -15.43
C TYR A 27 16.28 -15.18 -14.23
N GLY A 28 17.33 -14.46 -13.81
CA GLY A 28 18.15 -14.81 -12.64
C GLY A 28 17.90 -13.86 -11.48
N PHE A 29 17.66 -14.41 -10.28
CA PHE A 29 17.76 -13.69 -9.02
C PHE A 29 19.20 -13.75 -8.53
N THR A 30 19.86 -12.61 -8.33
CA THR A 30 21.20 -12.57 -7.71
C THR A 30 21.15 -11.77 -6.41
N LEU A 31 21.32 -12.48 -5.30
CA LEU A 31 21.65 -11.92 -3.98
C LEU A 31 23.18 -11.98 -3.82
N VAL A 32 23.86 -10.84 -3.77
CA VAL A 32 25.25 -10.79 -3.26
C VAL A 32 25.24 -10.20 -1.86
N SER A 33 24.85 -11.03 -0.89
CA SER A 33 25.73 -11.40 0.22
C SER A 33 24.95 -12.30 1.18
N ASN A 34 25.51 -13.49 1.39
CA ASN A 34 25.08 -14.52 2.35
C ASN A 34 23.86 -15.37 1.97
N GLY A 35 23.97 -16.02 0.82
CA GLY A 35 23.64 -17.44 0.65
C GLY A 35 22.27 -17.94 1.13
N LEU A 36 21.28 -17.90 0.24
CA LEU A 36 20.19 -18.88 0.17
C LEU A 36 19.64 -18.88 -1.27
N THR A 37 19.87 -19.98 -1.97
CA THR A 37 19.35 -20.27 -3.31
C THR A 37 18.00 -20.96 -3.19
N ALA A 38 16.93 -20.34 -3.68
CA ALA A 38 15.66 -21.02 -3.96
C ALA A 38 15.44 -21.05 -5.47
N SER A 39 15.39 -22.27 -6.02
CA SER A 39 15.12 -22.57 -7.43
C SER A 39 13.70 -22.15 -7.81
N ALA A 40 13.57 -21.30 -8.83
CA ALA A 40 12.29 -20.89 -9.39
C ALA A 40 11.79 -21.94 -10.39
N ASP A 41 11.05 -22.92 -9.92
CA ASP A 41 10.15 -23.69 -10.78
C ASP A 41 8.79 -22.98 -10.84
N ALA A 42 8.51 -22.44 -12.03
CA ALA A 42 7.20 -22.10 -12.60
C ALA A 42 6.19 -21.32 -11.71
N VAL A 43 6.25 -19.98 -11.78
CA VAL A 43 5.00 -19.19 -11.68
C VAL A 43 4.37 -19.19 -13.08
N PRO A 44 3.14 -19.69 -13.26
CA PRO A 44 2.47 -19.63 -14.56
C PRO A 44 2.39 -18.20 -15.05
N THR A 45 3.05 -17.94 -16.17
CA THR A 45 3.08 -16.66 -16.86
C THR A 45 1.65 -16.27 -17.27
N GLY A 46 1.13 -15.16 -16.70
CA GLY A 46 -0.13 -14.59 -17.17
C GLY A 46 -0.88 -13.64 -16.23
N GLN A 47 -0.57 -13.56 -14.93
CA GLN A 47 -1.42 -12.85 -13.96
C GLN A 47 -0.65 -12.08 -12.86
N TRP A 48 0.58 -11.61 -13.12
CA TRP A 48 1.39 -10.94 -12.09
C TRP A 48 2.09 -9.66 -12.55
N PRO A 49 2.08 -8.61 -11.69
CA PRO A 49 2.91 -7.43 -11.85
C PRO A 49 4.37 -7.75 -12.16
N LYS A 50 4.93 -7.15 -13.23
CA LYS A 50 6.35 -7.30 -13.57
C LYS A 50 7.24 -6.60 -12.51
N ALA A 51 8.39 -7.13 -12.11
CA ALA A 51 9.26 -6.38 -11.19
C ALA A 51 9.93 -5.20 -11.92
N GLY A 52 9.99 -4.05 -11.24
CA GLY A 52 10.35 -2.76 -11.81
C GLY A 52 11.81 -2.33 -11.57
N GLY A 53 12.20 -2.04 -10.33
CA GLY A 53 13.55 -1.54 -9.98
C GLY A 53 13.59 -0.42 -8.92
N VAL A 54 14.80 0.14 -8.76
CA VAL A 54 15.32 1.32 -8.00
C VAL A 54 15.05 2.75 -8.54
N PHE A 55 14.26 3.65 -7.91
CA PHE A 55 14.31 5.09 -8.26
C PHE A 55 15.22 5.87 -7.28
N SER A 56 16.32 6.48 -7.75
CA SER A 56 17.17 7.40 -6.97
C SER A 56 16.74 8.87 -7.15
N ASN A 57 16.84 9.65 -6.07
CA ASN A 57 16.34 11.03 -5.95
C ASN A 57 17.42 12.05 -6.33
N ASP A 58 17.83 12.05 -7.59
CA ASP A 58 19.02 12.80 -8.02
C ASP A 58 18.59 13.97 -8.93
N GLY A 59 18.42 15.16 -8.33
CA GLY A 59 18.70 16.46 -8.97
C GLY A 59 17.62 17.18 -9.77
N ASP A 60 16.89 16.54 -10.69
CA ASP A 60 16.17 17.27 -11.76
C ASP A 60 14.63 17.07 -11.75
N GLY A 61 14.02 17.02 -10.57
CA GLY A 61 12.57 16.87 -10.39
C GLY A 61 12.27 15.70 -9.48
N HIS A 62 12.03 16.01 -8.21
CA HIS A 62 11.89 15.01 -7.16
C HIS A 62 10.62 14.17 -7.38
N LEU A 63 10.79 12.88 -7.68
CA LEU A 63 9.68 11.93 -7.76
C LEU A 63 9.00 11.79 -6.38
N LEU A 64 9.76 11.96 -5.30
CA LEU A 64 9.28 11.96 -3.94
C LEU A 64 9.16 13.38 -3.39
N ALA A 65 8.09 13.65 -2.66
CA ALA A 65 7.93 14.88 -1.92
C ALA A 65 7.47 14.57 -0.47
N PRO A 66 7.81 15.42 0.50
CA PRO A 66 7.29 15.29 1.86
C PRO A 66 5.76 15.26 1.86
N VAL A 67 5.18 14.42 2.71
CA VAL A 67 3.73 14.43 2.89
C VAL A 67 3.29 15.66 3.68
N ASP A 68 2.19 16.27 3.28
CA ASP A 68 1.43 17.20 4.08
C ASP A 68 0.64 16.41 5.13
N LYS A 69 1.14 16.40 6.37
CA LYS A 69 0.56 15.68 7.50
C LYS A 69 -0.78 16.27 7.97
N THR A 70 -1.17 17.46 7.48
CA THR A 70 -2.46 18.05 7.80
C THR A 70 -3.59 17.49 6.94
N LEU A 71 -3.26 16.79 5.86
CA LEU A 71 -4.21 16.13 4.99
C LEU A 71 -4.51 14.71 5.47
N ASP A 72 -5.75 14.29 5.27
CA ASP A 72 -6.13 12.88 5.35
C ASP A 72 -5.30 12.06 4.35
N SER A 73 -4.95 10.83 4.71
CA SER A 73 -4.41 9.85 3.76
C SER A 73 -5.41 9.54 2.64
N GLY A 74 -4.98 8.79 1.63
CA GLY A 74 -5.82 8.50 0.47
C GLY A 74 -5.60 7.12 -0.13
N CYS A 75 -6.40 6.83 -1.15
CA CYS A 75 -6.19 5.64 -1.98
C CYS A 75 -4.89 5.73 -2.79
N MET A 76 -4.34 4.57 -3.17
CA MET A 76 -3.24 4.42 -4.12
C MET A 76 -3.53 4.93 -5.54
N ASP A 77 -4.81 5.20 -5.86
CA ASP A 77 -5.32 5.63 -7.17
C ASP A 77 -4.48 6.78 -7.79
N GLY A 78 -4.15 6.62 -9.08
CA GLY A 78 -3.34 7.57 -9.84
C GLY A 78 -4.12 8.78 -10.36
N ARG A 79 -5.45 8.75 -10.32
CA ARG A 79 -6.31 9.81 -10.88
C ARG A 79 -6.29 11.08 -10.01
N PRO A 80 -6.34 12.27 -10.62
CA PRO A 80 -6.40 13.52 -9.88
C PRO A 80 -7.80 13.77 -9.28
N CYS A 81 -7.85 14.50 -8.17
CA CYS A 81 -9.09 15.00 -7.60
C CYS A 81 -9.31 16.45 -8.04
N CYS A 82 -10.41 16.74 -8.73
CA CYS A 82 -10.75 18.10 -9.17
C CYS A 82 -9.58 18.83 -9.88
N GLY A 83 -8.81 18.11 -10.71
CA GLY A 83 -7.64 18.63 -11.42
C GLY A 83 -6.44 18.96 -10.54
N ARG A 84 -6.44 18.56 -9.27
CA ARG A 84 -5.34 18.76 -8.31
C ARG A 84 -4.79 17.44 -7.82
N ARG A 85 -3.47 17.43 -7.58
CA ARG A 85 -2.73 16.34 -6.95
C ARG A 85 -2.25 16.82 -5.59
N VAL A 86 -2.45 15.99 -4.56
CA VAL A 86 -2.11 16.33 -3.19
C VAL A 86 -1.04 15.41 -2.66
N LEU A 87 -0.09 15.97 -1.91
CA LEU A 87 1.03 15.27 -1.31
C LEU A 87 0.61 14.64 0.02
N ARG A 88 -0.34 13.70 -0.02
CA ARG A 88 -0.77 12.91 1.14
C ARG A 88 -0.22 11.48 1.07
N ALA A 89 -0.14 10.79 2.21
CA ALA A 89 0.16 9.36 2.22
C ALA A 89 -0.92 8.55 1.49
N LYS A 90 -0.53 7.48 0.80
CA LYS A 90 -1.42 6.68 -0.05
C LYS A 90 -1.34 5.20 0.27
N VAL A 91 -2.49 4.56 0.46
CA VAL A 91 -2.61 3.10 0.68
C VAL A 91 -3.76 2.57 -0.18
N ALA A 92 -3.75 1.30 -0.59
CA ALA A 92 -4.84 0.73 -1.38
C ALA A 92 -6.20 0.89 -0.66
N GLY A 93 -7.13 1.67 -1.23
CA GLY A 93 -8.42 1.97 -0.60
C GLY A 93 -8.37 2.91 0.60
N GLY A 94 -7.22 3.54 0.87
CA GLY A 94 -7.00 4.38 2.05
C GLY A 94 -6.76 3.57 3.33
N ASP A 95 -6.53 4.26 4.44
CA ASP A 95 -6.25 3.61 5.73
C ASP A 95 -7.43 2.77 6.24
N VAL A 96 -8.67 3.11 5.87
CA VAL A 96 -9.88 2.32 6.21
C VAL A 96 -9.78 0.90 5.66
N CYS A 97 -9.36 0.76 4.40
CA CYS A 97 -9.18 -0.54 3.77
C CYS A 97 -7.96 -1.29 4.33
N ALA A 98 -6.89 -0.56 4.65
CA ALA A 98 -5.72 -1.11 5.31
C ALA A 98 -6.07 -1.70 6.69
N VAL A 99 -6.77 -0.94 7.54
CA VAL A 99 -7.18 -1.39 8.88
C VAL A 99 -8.18 -2.54 8.78
N ALA A 100 -9.14 -2.50 7.85
CA ALA A 100 -10.03 -3.64 7.61
C ALA A 100 -9.25 -4.92 7.22
N ALA A 101 -8.24 -4.79 6.35
CA ALA A 101 -7.36 -5.89 5.98
C ALA A 101 -6.54 -6.43 7.17
N ALA A 102 -6.04 -5.54 8.04
CA ALA A 102 -5.37 -5.92 9.28
C ALA A 102 -6.29 -6.71 10.20
N MET A 103 -7.52 -6.21 10.43
CA MET A 103 -8.52 -6.91 11.23
C MET A 103 -8.81 -8.31 10.68
N ILE A 104 -8.97 -8.44 9.36
CA ILE A 104 -9.20 -9.75 8.74
C ILE A 104 -8.00 -10.67 8.93
N GLY A 105 -6.80 -10.24 8.57
CA GLY A 105 -5.60 -11.07 8.65
C GLY A 105 -5.20 -11.44 10.07
N MET A 106 -5.57 -10.64 11.07
CA MET A 106 -5.41 -10.98 12.49
C MET A 106 -6.55 -11.88 13.04
N GLY A 107 -7.58 -12.18 12.25
CA GLY A 107 -8.73 -12.98 12.69
C GLY A 107 -9.69 -12.21 13.60
N GLN A 108 -9.72 -10.89 13.47
CA GLN A 108 -10.54 -9.94 14.25
C GLN A 108 -11.61 -9.26 13.38
N ALA A 109 -11.94 -9.82 12.22
CA ALA A 109 -12.98 -9.29 11.34
C ALA A 109 -14.34 -9.26 12.02
N GLY A 110 -15.18 -8.30 11.63
CA GLY A 110 -16.59 -8.30 11.95
C GLY A 110 -17.34 -9.44 11.23
N PRO A 111 -18.65 -9.61 11.50
CA PRO A 111 -19.45 -10.67 10.89
C PRO A 111 -19.62 -10.53 9.37
N THR A 112 -19.39 -9.34 8.82
CA THR A 112 -19.42 -9.06 7.38
C THR A 112 -18.27 -8.12 7.01
N SER A 113 -17.94 -8.06 5.72
CA SER A 113 -16.96 -7.10 5.20
C SER A 113 -17.36 -5.65 5.52
N ASN A 114 -18.63 -5.28 5.37
CA ASN A 114 -19.13 -3.95 5.73
C ASN A 114 -19.01 -3.65 7.22
N ALA A 115 -19.36 -4.59 8.10
CA ALA A 115 -19.18 -4.42 9.54
C ALA A 115 -17.69 -4.28 9.90
N THR A 116 -16.81 -4.98 9.18
CA THR A 116 -15.35 -4.86 9.37
C THR A 116 -14.86 -3.47 8.97
N PHE A 117 -15.38 -2.89 7.88
CA PHE A 117 -15.06 -1.52 7.48
C PHE A 117 -15.57 -0.48 8.48
N GLU A 118 -16.79 -0.63 9.00
CA GLU A 118 -17.33 0.25 10.03
C GLU A 118 -16.46 0.21 11.29
N GLN A 119 -16.06 -0.97 11.75
CA GLN A 119 -15.15 -1.12 12.89
C GLN A 119 -13.75 -0.54 12.61
N ALA A 120 -13.26 -0.66 11.37
CA ALA A 120 -11.99 -0.05 10.97
C ALA A 120 -12.04 1.49 11.06
N ILE A 121 -13.16 2.09 10.65
CA ILE A 121 -13.43 3.53 10.80
C ILE A 121 -13.48 3.90 12.29
N ASP A 122 -14.20 3.14 13.12
CA ASP A 122 -14.29 3.39 14.56
C ASP A 122 -12.90 3.37 15.23
N LEU A 123 -12.03 2.42 14.86
CA LEU A 123 -10.66 2.35 15.35
C LEU A 123 -9.84 3.58 14.92
N LEU A 124 -9.95 3.98 13.66
CA LEU A 124 -9.21 5.14 13.16
C LEU A 124 -9.63 6.43 13.87
N GLU A 125 -10.93 6.62 14.11
CA GLU A 125 -11.46 7.75 14.89
C GLU A 125 -11.05 7.68 16.37
N GLN A 126 -11.17 6.51 17.00
CA GLN A 126 -10.79 6.31 18.40
C GLN A 126 -9.32 6.67 18.67
N TYR A 127 -8.42 6.38 17.72
CA TYR A 127 -6.98 6.65 17.84
C TYR A 127 -6.55 7.96 17.18
N GLU A 128 -7.51 8.80 16.75
CA GLU A 128 -7.29 10.10 16.11
C GLU A 128 -6.33 10.00 14.90
N ILE A 129 -6.43 8.92 14.13
CA ILE A 129 -5.63 8.70 12.93
C ILE A 129 -6.34 9.38 11.77
N ASN A 130 -5.71 10.35 11.11
CA ASN A 130 -6.27 10.95 9.88
C ASN A 130 -6.38 9.88 8.79
N TYR A 131 -7.54 9.74 8.17
CA TYR A 131 -7.79 8.77 7.11
C TYR A 131 -8.73 9.36 6.07
N GLY A 132 -8.62 8.86 4.83
CA GLY A 132 -9.59 9.19 3.81
C GLY A 132 -9.56 8.23 2.63
N GLY A 133 -10.70 8.14 1.96
CA GLY A 133 -10.86 7.46 0.69
C GLY A 133 -10.98 8.41 -0.49
N HIS A 134 -11.75 7.95 -1.46
CA HIS A 134 -12.30 8.73 -2.55
C HIS A 134 -13.53 8.01 -3.08
N ARG A 135 -14.30 8.72 -3.89
CA ARG A 135 -15.26 8.15 -4.82
C ARG A 135 -14.92 8.53 -6.25
N ASP A 136 -15.65 7.98 -7.21
CA ASP A 136 -15.65 8.45 -8.60
C ASP A 136 -17.08 8.51 -9.14
N GLU A 137 -17.23 8.73 -10.43
CA GLU A 137 -18.56 8.82 -11.08
C GLU A 137 -19.41 7.55 -10.94
N ALA A 138 -18.82 6.38 -10.68
CA ALA A 138 -19.57 5.14 -10.50
C ALA A 138 -20.39 5.18 -9.20
N HIS A 139 -19.91 5.87 -8.17
CA HIS A 139 -20.61 6.01 -6.88
C HIS A 139 -21.96 6.73 -6.99
N GLU A 140 -22.09 7.66 -7.95
CA GLU A 140 -23.35 8.36 -8.22
C GLU A 140 -24.31 7.53 -9.08
N LYS A 141 -23.79 6.56 -9.83
CA LYS A 141 -24.54 5.79 -10.83
C LYS A 141 -24.95 4.39 -10.35
N ASP A 142 -24.24 3.84 -9.38
CA ASP A 142 -24.46 2.51 -8.83
C ASP A 142 -24.66 2.57 -7.30
N PRO A 143 -25.79 2.06 -6.77
CA PRO A 143 -26.09 2.14 -5.34
C PRO A 143 -25.21 1.25 -4.45
N VAL A 144 -24.31 0.45 -5.02
CA VAL A 144 -23.43 -0.48 -4.28
C VAL A 144 -21.96 -0.07 -4.35
N LEU A 145 -21.56 0.77 -5.31
CA LEU A 145 -20.14 1.09 -5.53
C LEU A 145 -19.67 2.33 -4.76
N ALA A 146 -18.48 2.23 -4.17
CA ALA A 146 -17.69 3.34 -3.64
C ALA A 146 -17.12 4.20 -4.77
N GLY A 147 -16.85 3.62 -5.94
CA GLY A 147 -16.00 4.26 -6.96
C GLY A 147 -14.51 4.15 -6.63
N CYS A 148 -14.15 3.17 -5.79
CA CYS A 148 -12.80 2.87 -5.37
C CYS A 148 -12.54 1.38 -5.61
N GLY A 149 -11.68 1.05 -6.57
CA GLY A 149 -11.44 -0.34 -6.97
C GLY A 149 -10.95 -1.25 -5.85
N ALA A 150 -10.21 -0.72 -4.87
CA ALA A 150 -9.73 -1.50 -3.72
C ALA A 150 -10.87 -1.86 -2.75
N ILE A 151 -11.79 -0.93 -2.50
CA ILE A 151 -12.97 -1.18 -1.66
C ILE A 151 -13.94 -2.08 -2.42
N ASP A 152 -14.37 -1.68 -3.61
CA ASP A 152 -15.43 -2.34 -4.40
C ASP A 152 -15.10 -3.78 -4.80
N LYS A 153 -13.79 -4.08 -4.95
CA LYS A 153 -13.32 -5.40 -5.30
C LYS A 153 -12.72 -6.15 -4.12
N MET A 154 -12.98 -5.74 -2.87
CA MET A 154 -12.54 -6.50 -1.69
C MET A 154 -12.88 -7.99 -1.79
N PRO A 155 -14.11 -8.42 -2.18
CA PRO A 155 -14.40 -9.86 -2.31
C PRO A 155 -13.48 -10.57 -3.31
N LYS A 156 -13.13 -9.91 -4.43
CA LYS A 156 -12.20 -10.46 -5.42
C LYS A 156 -10.75 -10.46 -4.92
N ALA A 157 -10.35 -9.45 -4.16
CA ALA A 157 -9.02 -9.42 -3.54
C ALA A 157 -8.87 -10.55 -2.52
N LEU A 158 -9.87 -10.80 -1.69
CA LEU A 158 -9.89 -11.93 -0.75
C LEU A 158 -9.79 -13.27 -1.48
N GLN A 159 -10.58 -13.47 -2.54
CA GLN A 159 -10.48 -14.68 -3.37
C GLN A 159 -9.10 -14.82 -4.02
N ALA A 160 -8.51 -13.72 -4.51
CA ALA A 160 -7.18 -13.73 -5.09
C ALA A 160 -6.10 -14.14 -4.07
N ILE A 161 -6.27 -13.84 -2.77
CA ILE A 161 -5.38 -14.34 -1.71
C ILE A 161 -5.40 -15.87 -1.66
N VAL A 162 -6.59 -16.47 -1.70
CA VAL A 162 -6.77 -17.93 -1.66
C VAL A 162 -6.21 -18.58 -2.92
N ASP A 163 -6.61 -18.08 -4.09
CA ASP A 163 -6.23 -18.66 -5.39
C ASP A 163 -4.72 -18.57 -5.63
N ASN A 164 -4.05 -17.59 -5.01
CA ASN A 164 -2.64 -17.29 -5.23
C ASN A 164 -1.79 -17.36 -3.96
N ALA A 165 -2.24 -18.10 -2.95
CA ALA A 165 -1.64 -18.11 -1.61
C ALA A 165 -0.12 -18.28 -1.63
N GLN A 166 0.41 -19.20 -2.46
CA GLN A 166 1.86 -19.43 -2.57
C GLN A 166 2.62 -18.23 -3.15
N ALA A 167 2.09 -17.58 -4.19
CA ALA A 167 2.77 -16.45 -4.82
C ALA A 167 2.75 -15.22 -3.90
N ILE A 168 1.60 -14.98 -3.26
CA ILE A 168 1.44 -13.91 -2.27
C ILE A 168 2.33 -14.15 -1.06
N SER A 169 2.42 -15.38 -0.55
CA SER A 169 3.34 -15.73 0.55
C SER A 169 4.78 -15.38 0.20
N ARG A 170 5.26 -15.78 -0.99
CA ARG A 170 6.64 -15.48 -1.41
C ARG A 170 6.90 -13.98 -1.49
N LEU A 171 5.98 -13.22 -2.07
CA LEU A 171 6.13 -11.76 -2.20
C LEU A 171 6.04 -11.06 -0.84
N ALA A 172 5.09 -11.45 0.01
CA ALA A 172 4.93 -10.89 1.34
C ALA A 172 6.16 -11.19 2.21
N ASN A 173 6.71 -12.39 2.18
CA ASN A 173 7.95 -12.74 2.90
C ASN A 173 9.17 -11.95 2.37
N ALA A 174 9.20 -11.61 1.09
CA ALA A 174 10.26 -10.75 0.54
C ALA A 174 10.15 -9.28 1.00
N LEU A 175 8.93 -8.80 1.27
CA LEU A 175 8.67 -7.45 1.78
C LEU A 175 8.75 -7.37 3.32
N CYS A 176 8.43 -8.46 3.99
CA CYS A 176 8.42 -8.62 5.44
C CYS A 176 9.35 -9.78 5.82
N PRO A 177 10.69 -9.59 5.80
CA PRO A 177 11.62 -10.64 6.19
C PRO A 177 11.37 -11.08 7.64
N ASP A 178 11.68 -12.35 7.93
CA ASP A 178 11.51 -12.98 9.26
C ASP A 178 10.03 -13.04 9.75
N SER A 179 9.06 -12.87 8.85
CA SER A 179 7.62 -12.84 9.16
C SER A 179 6.84 -14.02 8.56
N GLU A 180 7.49 -15.12 8.21
CA GLU A 180 6.87 -16.26 7.49
C GLU A 180 5.67 -16.83 8.22
N ALA A 181 5.77 -16.97 9.55
CA ALA A 181 4.67 -17.46 10.37
C ALA A 181 3.47 -16.50 10.37
N LEU A 182 3.73 -15.19 10.39
CA LEU A 182 2.69 -14.15 10.37
C LEU A 182 2.01 -14.09 9.00
N VAL A 183 2.78 -14.24 7.92
CA VAL A 183 2.25 -14.30 6.54
C VAL A 183 1.35 -15.52 6.37
N ALA A 184 1.78 -16.69 6.84
CA ALA A 184 0.96 -17.90 6.81
C ALA A 184 -0.34 -17.72 7.61
N GLN A 185 -0.25 -17.17 8.83
CA GLN A 185 -1.40 -16.89 9.68
C GLN A 185 -2.39 -15.90 9.03
N ALA A 186 -1.89 -14.83 8.41
CA ALA A 186 -2.72 -13.86 7.71
C ALA A 186 -3.49 -14.52 6.56
N ILE A 187 -2.80 -15.29 5.72
CA ILE A 187 -3.41 -16.04 4.59
C ILE A 187 -4.47 -17.03 5.10
N ASP A 188 -4.19 -17.76 6.18
CA ASP A 188 -5.17 -18.67 6.79
C ASP A 188 -6.43 -17.93 7.25
N ASN A 189 -6.28 -16.76 7.86
CA ASN A 189 -7.40 -15.96 8.32
C ASN A 189 -8.20 -15.35 7.16
N PHE A 190 -7.54 -14.87 6.10
CA PHE A 190 -8.23 -14.48 4.86
C PHE A 190 -9.00 -15.66 4.24
N THR A 191 -8.40 -16.85 4.22
CA THR A 191 -9.03 -18.08 3.70
C THR A 191 -10.30 -18.45 4.47
N LYS A 192 -10.29 -18.31 5.80
CA LYS A 192 -11.49 -18.52 6.63
C LYS A 192 -12.63 -17.56 6.25
N GLN A 193 -12.32 -16.29 5.99
CA GLN A 193 -13.34 -15.32 5.58
C GLN A 193 -13.91 -15.61 4.18
N VAL A 194 -13.08 -16.10 3.25
CA VAL A 194 -13.55 -16.53 1.92
C VAL A 194 -14.45 -17.76 2.03
N ALA A 195 -14.14 -18.69 2.94
CA ALA A 195 -14.95 -19.88 3.19
C ALA A 195 -16.32 -19.57 3.83
N ASP A 196 -16.43 -18.45 4.54
CA ASP A 196 -17.70 -17.93 5.04
C ASP A 196 -18.44 -17.17 3.93
N ALA A 197 -19.36 -17.87 3.26
CA ALA A 197 -20.16 -17.28 2.18
C ALA A 197 -20.95 -16.03 2.60
N SER A 198 -21.23 -15.83 3.89
CA SER A 198 -21.97 -14.66 4.39
C SER A 198 -21.10 -13.41 4.50
N PHE A 199 -19.77 -13.57 4.62
CA PHE A 199 -18.87 -12.45 4.91
C PHE A 199 -18.87 -11.38 3.81
N THR A 200 -18.89 -11.79 2.54
CA THR A 200 -18.91 -10.91 1.38
C THR A 200 -20.23 -10.90 0.61
N ALA A 201 -21.26 -11.63 1.06
CA ALA A 201 -22.53 -11.77 0.33
C ALA A 201 -23.19 -10.41 0.02
N GLU A 202 -23.20 -9.53 1.01
CA GLU A 202 -23.82 -8.20 0.93
C GLU A 202 -22.78 -7.08 0.84
N HIS A 203 -21.58 -7.39 0.32
CA HIS A 203 -20.50 -6.40 0.22
C HIS A 203 -20.96 -5.17 -0.57
N ASN A 204 -20.91 -4.01 0.07
CA ASN A 204 -21.33 -2.74 -0.51
C ASN A 204 -20.28 -1.65 -0.24
N GLY A 205 -19.52 -1.26 -1.26
CA GLY A 205 -18.49 -0.23 -1.14
C GLY A 205 -19.08 1.15 -0.84
N ARG A 206 -20.28 1.45 -1.33
CA ARG A 206 -20.97 2.72 -1.07
C ARG A 206 -21.18 2.97 0.43
N VAL A 207 -21.52 1.94 1.20
CA VAL A 207 -21.65 2.04 2.67
C VAL A 207 -20.35 2.51 3.33
N VAL A 208 -19.18 2.11 2.82
CA VAL A 208 -17.88 2.53 3.36
C VAL A 208 -17.70 4.04 3.20
N VAL A 209 -17.87 4.53 1.96
CA VAL A 209 -17.76 5.96 1.63
C VAL A 209 -18.80 6.79 2.38
N ASP A 210 -20.06 6.36 2.39
CA ASP A 210 -21.15 7.04 3.10
C ASP A 210 -20.86 7.11 4.62
N THR A 211 -20.14 6.13 5.17
CA THR A 211 -19.71 6.13 6.57
C THR A 211 -18.56 7.09 6.82
N GLU A 212 -17.55 7.15 5.93
CA GLU A 212 -16.50 8.17 6.00
C GLU A 212 -17.08 9.60 5.99
N GLU A 213 -18.04 9.87 5.11
CA GLU A 213 -18.71 11.18 5.04
C GLU A 213 -19.50 11.49 6.32
N ARG A 214 -20.21 10.51 6.88
CA ARG A 214 -20.94 10.67 8.15
C ARG A 214 -20.00 10.94 9.33
N SER A 215 -18.77 10.42 9.29
CA SER A 215 -17.71 10.75 10.25
C SER A 215 -17.07 12.13 10.02
N GLY A 216 -17.61 12.92 9.08
CA GLY A 216 -17.14 14.28 8.80
C GLY A 216 -15.88 14.34 7.93
N LYS A 217 -15.43 13.21 7.37
CA LYS A 217 -14.30 13.20 6.43
C LYS A 217 -14.72 13.80 5.11
N ARG A 218 -13.77 14.48 4.47
CA ARG A 218 -13.94 14.94 3.09
C ARG A 218 -13.58 13.80 2.14
N VAL A 219 -14.57 13.24 1.47
CA VAL A 219 -14.34 12.22 0.43
C VAL A 219 -14.19 12.89 -0.95
N PRO A 220 -12.98 12.94 -1.53
CA PRO A 220 -12.77 13.53 -2.85
C PRO A 220 -13.45 12.73 -3.96
N VAL A 221 -13.85 13.42 -5.04
CA VAL A 221 -14.36 12.79 -6.26
C VAL A 221 -13.25 12.79 -7.32
N LEU A 222 -12.79 11.61 -7.70
CA LEU A 222 -11.80 11.44 -8.76
C LEU A 222 -12.46 11.52 -10.14
N GLY A 223 -11.78 12.15 -11.08
CA GLY A 223 -12.24 12.29 -12.45
C GLY A 223 -11.33 11.57 -13.44
N GLY A 224 -11.87 11.25 -14.61
CA GLY A 224 -11.11 10.62 -15.70
C GLY A 224 -10.93 9.11 -15.56
N GLY A 225 -10.25 8.53 -16.55
CA GLY A 225 -9.95 7.10 -16.61
C GLY A 225 -8.63 6.74 -15.92
N HIS A 226 -8.51 5.47 -15.55
CA HIS A 226 -7.27 4.85 -15.12
C HIS A 226 -6.29 4.76 -16.29
N ALA A 227 -5.06 5.21 -16.07
CA ALA A 227 -3.95 5.16 -17.04
C ALA A 227 -2.61 4.86 -16.35
N GLU A 228 -2.66 4.08 -15.25
CA GLU A 228 -1.48 3.74 -14.47
C GLU A 228 -0.51 2.84 -15.26
N ALA A 229 0.77 3.18 -15.23
CA ALA A 229 1.83 2.43 -15.89
C ALA A 229 2.65 1.58 -14.91
N HIS A 230 2.69 1.97 -13.63
CA HIS A 230 3.52 1.36 -12.60
C HIS A 230 2.79 1.36 -11.25
N ILE A 231 3.14 0.40 -10.40
CA ILE A 231 2.81 0.40 -8.96
C ILE A 231 4.11 0.71 -8.21
N LEU A 232 4.10 1.76 -7.40
CA LEU A 232 5.26 2.21 -6.63
C LEU A 232 4.99 1.94 -5.14
N VAL A 233 5.80 1.10 -4.52
CA VAL A 233 5.74 0.80 -3.08
C VAL A 233 6.84 1.59 -2.39
N ASN A 234 6.47 2.59 -1.59
CA ASN A 234 7.40 3.49 -0.93
C ASN A 234 7.57 3.14 0.54
N THR A 235 8.83 2.91 0.97
CA THR A 235 9.18 2.64 2.37
C THR A 235 9.84 3.83 3.07
N ILE A 236 10.02 4.96 2.39
CA ILE A 236 10.65 6.14 2.95
C ILE A 236 9.64 6.95 3.77
N GLN A 237 9.77 6.87 5.09
CA GLN A 237 8.87 7.51 6.05
C GLN A 237 8.74 9.01 5.81
N GLY A 238 7.50 9.51 5.80
CA GLY A 238 7.19 10.94 5.68
C GLY A 238 7.27 11.50 4.26
N TYR A 239 7.50 10.66 3.26
CA TYR A 239 7.49 11.04 1.85
C TYR A 239 6.41 10.26 1.09
N THR A 240 5.94 10.80 -0.02
CA THR A 240 5.09 10.11 -0.99
C THR A 240 5.55 10.45 -2.40
N VAL A 241 5.04 9.75 -3.40
CA VAL A 241 5.29 10.09 -4.79
C VAL A 241 4.48 11.33 -5.19
N ASP A 242 5.17 12.34 -5.74
CA ASP A 242 4.52 13.43 -6.47
C ASP A 242 4.02 12.88 -7.80
N GLN A 243 2.72 12.60 -7.85
CA GLN A 243 2.08 12.06 -9.05
C GLN A 243 2.18 13.02 -10.25
N SER A 244 2.33 14.33 -10.05
CA SER A 244 2.50 15.30 -11.13
C SER A 244 3.89 15.15 -11.75
N ALA A 245 4.92 15.02 -10.91
CA ALA A 245 6.28 14.74 -11.35
C ALA A 245 6.39 13.36 -12.02
N ALA A 246 5.70 12.34 -11.47
CA ALA A 246 5.63 11.02 -12.08
C ALA A 246 5.02 11.05 -13.48
N GLU A 247 3.88 11.74 -13.65
CA GLU A 247 3.22 11.88 -14.95
C GLU A 247 4.10 12.58 -15.98
N GLN A 248 4.80 13.64 -15.59
CA GLN A 248 5.74 14.34 -16.48
C GLN A 248 6.86 13.40 -16.97
N LYS A 249 7.35 12.51 -16.11
CA LYS A 249 8.39 11.53 -16.47
C LYS A 249 7.87 10.33 -17.26
N LEU A 250 6.56 10.11 -17.27
CA LEU A 250 5.92 8.93 -17.86
C LEU A 250 5.03 9.27 -19.06
N ASP A 251 5.28 10.42 -19.70
CA ASP A 251 4.55 10.93 -20.86
C ASP A 251 3.04 11.03 -20.60
N GLY A 252 2.67 11.54 -19.42
CA GLY A 252 1.28 11.74 -19.00
C GLY A 252 0.60 10.49 -18.43
N ARG A 253 1.32 9.38 -18.23
CA ARG A 253 0.77 8.18 -17.59
C ARG A 253 0.82 8.25 -16.07
N GLN A 254 -0.21 7.70 -15.44
CA GLN A 254 -0.38 7.72 -13.99
C GLN A 254 0.48 6.64 -13.31
N VAL A 255 0.55 6.68 -11.99
CA VAL A 255 1.15 5.62 -11.16
C VAL A 255 0.24 5.32 -9.98
N PHE A 256 0.13 4.04 -9.65
CA PHE A 256 -0.37 3.63 -8.35
C PHE A 256 0.72 3.79 -7.30
N VAL A 257 0.38 4.28 -6.11
CA VAL A 257 1.36 4.53 -5.04
C VAL A 257 0.89 3.91 -3.73
N VAL A 258 1.73 3.08 -3.12
CA VAL A 258 1.51 2.52 -1.79
C VAL A 258 2.65 2.97 -0.88
N ASP A 259 2.36 3.88 0.02
CA ASP A 259 3.26 4.31 1.09
C ASP A 259 3.25 3.25 2.20
N ALA A 260 4.08 2.22 2.06
CA ALA A 260 4.17 1.12 3.02
C ALA A 260 4.58 1.60 4.42
N TRP A 261 5.38 2.66 4.52
CA TRP A 261 5.70 3.29 5.81
C TRP A 261 4.45 3.82 6.53
N ARG A 262 3.40 4.21 5.80
CA ARG A 262 2.14 4.68 6.40
C ARG A 262 1.36 3.52 7.01
N MET A 263 1.36 2.36 6.36
CA MET A 263 0.75 1.15 6.93
C MET A 263 1.41 0.78 8.27
N ASP A 264 2.74 0.84 8.33
CA ASP A 264 3.51 0.61 9.55
C ASP A 264 3.14 1.63 10.65
N GLU A 265 3.14 2.92 10.33
CA GLU A 265 2.75 3.99 11.26
C GLU A 265 1.32 3.80 11.81
N VAL A 266 0.36 3.39 10.97
CA VAL A 266 -1.01 3.09 11.40
C VAL A 266 -1.02 1.89 12.36
N CYS A 267 -0.28 0.82 12.05
CA CYS A 267 -0.18 -0.36 12.91
C CYS A 267 0.43 -0.02 14.28
N GLU A 268 1.52 0.76 14.30
CA GLU A 268 2.16 1.19 15.54
C GLU A 268 1.23 2.05 16.40
N ARG A 269 0.43 2.92 15.78
CA ARG A 269 -0.53 3.75 16.51
C ARG A 269 -1.69 2.96 17.10
N LEU A 270 -2.20 1.96 16.38
CA LEU A 270 -3.32 1.13 16.82
C LEU A 270 -2.90 0.09 17.88
N TYR A 271 -1.72 -0.52 17.72
CA TYR A 271 -1.33 -1.71 18.48
C TYR A 271 -0.05 -1.54 19.30
N GLY A 272 0.58 -0.37 19.24
CA GLY A 272 1.84 -0.04 19.92
C GLY A 272 3.07 -0.41 19.10
N ALA A 273 4.06 0.48 19.07
CA ALA A 273 5.31 0.28 18.35
C ALA A 273 6.07 -0.97 18.86
N GLY A 274 6.57 -1.78 17.92
CA GLY A 274 7.36 -2.98 18.21
C GLY A 274 6.59 -4.14 18.85
N THR A 275 5.26 -4.11 18.89
CA THR A 275 4.45 -5.24 19.37
C THR A 275 4.26 -6.30 18.30
N GLN A 276 4.01 -7.54 18.72
CA GLN A 276 3.66 -8.62 17.79
C GLN A 276 2.36 -8.30 17.04
N GLN A 277 1.38 -7.67 17.71
CA GLN A 277 0.12 -7.26 17.10
C GLN A 277 0.32 -6.22 15.99
N ALA A 278 1.22 -5.25 16.18
CA ALA A 278 1.55 -4.30 15.10
C ALA A 278 2.18 -5.01 13.90
N ALA A 279 3.07 -5.99 14.12
CA ALA A 279 3.67 -6.78 13.05
C ALA A 279 2.63 -7.66 12.32
N GLU A 280 1.73 -8.31 13.06
CA GLU A 280 0.61 -9.10 12.50
C GLU A 280 -0.31 -8.23 11.62
N ALA A 281 -0.67 -7.04 12.10
CA ALA A 281 -1.47 -6.07 11.36
C ALA A 281 -0.76 -5.62 10.09
N TYR A 282 0.52 -5.23 10.18
CA TYR A 282 1.30 -4.76 9.03
C TYR A 282 1.43 -5.83 7.95
N VAL A 283 1.77 -7.06 8.32
CA VAL A 283 1.86 -8.20 7.39
C VAL A 283 0.52 -8.45 6.70
N SER A 284 -0.58 -8.37 7.45
CA SER A 284 -1.93 -8.52 6.91
C SER A 284 -2.27 -7.45 5.88
N MET A 285 -1.89 -6.19 6.12
CA MET A 285 -2.04 -5.09 5.16
C MET A 285 -1.22 -5.34 3.89
N VAL A 286 0.03 -5.79 4.02
CA VAL A 286 0.91 -6.12 2.87
C VAL A 286 0.32 -7.23 2.01
N VAL A 287 -0.11 -8.34 2.63
CA VAL A 287 -0.76 -9.46 1.94
C VAL A 287 -1.97 -8.99 1.12
N TYR A 288 -2.81 -8.14 1.73
CA TYR A 288 -4.00 -7.62 1.07
C TYR A 288 -3.66 -6.65 -0.08
N VAL A 289 -2.70 -5.73 0.10
CA VAL A 289 -2.25 -4.82 -0.97
C VAL A 289 -1.74 -5.59 -2.19
N LEU A 290 -0.97 -6.67 -1.98
CA LEU A 290 -0.51 -7.53 -3.08
C LEU A 290 -1.68 -8.15 -3.85
N ALA A 291 -2.73 -8.58 -3.14
CA ALA A 291 -3.93 -9.11 -3.78
C ALA A 291 -4.73 -8.05 -4.53
N VAL A 292 -4.87 -6.83 -3.97
CA VAL A 292 -5.49 -5.69 -4.67
C VAL A 292 -4.72 -5.37 -5.95
N ALA A 293 -3.38 -5.34 -5.90
CA ALA A 293 -2.54 -5.15 -7.09
C ALA A 293 -2.78 -6.24 -8.14
N ALA A 294 -2.86 -7.51 -7.73
CA ALA A 294 -3.15 -8.62 -8.64
C ALA A 294 -4.55 -8.53 -9.28
N VAL A 295 -5.55 -8.00 -8.57
CA VAL A 295 -6.92 -7.85 -9.09
C VAL A 295 -7.09 -6.62 -9.98
N LEU A 296 -6.45 -5.50 -9.62
CA LEU A 296 -6.64 -4.22 -10.31
C LEU A 296 -5.65 -4.00 -11.45
N ALA A 297 -4.44 -4.54 -11.32
CA ALA A 297 -3.33 -4.23 -12.20
C ALA A 297 -2.37 -5.43 -12.40
N PRO A 298 -2.88 -6.62 -12.76
CA PRO A 298 -2.07 -7.85 -12.87
C PRO A 298 -0.93 -7.78 -13.89
N GLN A 299 -0.91 -6.78 -14.76
CA GLN A 299 0.10 -6.60 -15.80
C GLN A 299 1.10 -5.47 -15.51
N LEU A 300 0.81 -4.60 -14.54
CA LEU A 300 1.64 -3.42 -14.29
C LEU A 300 2.86 -3.77 -13.47
N PRO A 301 4.04 -3.23 -13.77
CA PRO A 301 5.20 -3.51 -12.95
C PRO A 301 5.14 -2.88 -11.55
N VAL A 302 5.64 -3.59 -10.52
CA VAL A 302 5.82 -3.12 -9.14
C VAL A 302 7.26 -2.72 -8.87
N TRP A 303 7.44 -1.53 -8.30
CA TRP A 303 8.74 -0.93 -7.97
C TRP A 303 8.80 -0.67 -6.47
N LEU A 304 9.93 -0.98 -5.84
CA LEU A 304 10.17 -0.62 -4.45
C LEU A 304 11.00 0.67 -4.41
N ILE A 305 10.52 1.65 -3.67
CA ILE A 305 11.28 2.86 -3.35
C ILE A 305 11.79 2.69 -1.93
N SER A 306 13.10 2.44 -1.80
CA SER A 306 13.79 2.23 -0.52
C SER A 306 15.00 3.16 -0.42
N GLY A 307 15.41 3.50 0.80
CA GLY A 307 16.56 4.37 1.03
C GLY A 307 16.46 5.19 2.30
N SER A 308 17.49 5.98 2.59
CA SER A 308 17.44 7.00 3.64
C SER A 308 16.76 8.25 3.08
N ALA A 309 15.83 8.86 3.81
CA ALA A 309 15.33 10.19 3.45
C ALA A 309 16.51 11.15 3.26
N VAL A 310 16.53 11.88 2.15
CA VAL A 310 17.48 12.99 1.96
C VAL A 310 17.13 14.01 3.04
N ARG A 311 17.95 14.05 4.11
CA ARG A 311 17.83 15.07 5.15
C ARG A 311 18.20 16.40 4.50
N HIS A 312 17.21 17.15 4.05
CA HIS A 312 17.39 18.59 3.90
C HIS A 312 17.71 19.13 5.29
N SER A 313 18.93 19.65 5.46
CA SER A 313 19.28 20.39 6.67
C SER A 313 18.24 21.49 6.87
N SER A 314 17.89 21.77 8.13
CA SER A 314 16.94 22.82 8.51
C SER A 314 17.26 24.21 7.96
N GLU A 315 18.45 24.40 7.35
CA GLU A 315 18.85 25.61 6.64
C GLU A 315 18.19 25.75 5.25
N ASP A 316 17.80 24.65 4.59
CA ASP A 316 17.15 24.69 3.26
C ASP A 316 15.67 25.10 3.35
N ALA A 317 14.98 24.73 4.44
CA ALA A 317 13.57 25.07 4.66
C ALA A 317 13.36 26.58 4.92
N ALA A 318 14.37 27.27 5.46
CA ALA A 318 14.34 28.72 5.64
C ALA A 318 14.51 29.48 4.31
N GLY A 319 15.24 28.92 3.35
CA GLY A 319 15.47 29.54 2.03
C GLY A 319 14.22 29.54 1.14
N VAL A 320 13.38 28.51 1.22
CA VAL A 320 12.16 28.41 0.40
C VAL A 320 11.06 29.35 0.91
N LEU A 321 10.98 29.61 2.22
CA LEU A 321 10.04 30.58 2.79
C LEU A 321 10.45 32.04 2.58
N GLN A 322 11.72 32.32 2.30
CA GLN A 322 12.18 33.69 1.96
C GLN A 322 12.04 34.06 0.48
N ALA A 323 11.82 33.08 -0.41
CA ALA A 323 11.57 33.33 -1.83
C ALA A 323 10.07 33.55 -2.16
N ALA A 324 9.18 33.44 -1.16
CA ALA A 324 7.73 33.57 -1.30
C ALA A 324 7.14 34.75 -0.50
N ALA A 325 7.97 35.70 -0.07
CA ALA A 325 7.58 36.98 0.53
C ALA A 325 8.14 38.14 -0.30
#